data_AF-A0A060BQE1-F1
#
_entry.id   AF-A0A060BQE1-F1
#
_cell.length_a   1.000
_cell.length_b   1.000
_cell.length_c   1.000
_cell.angle_alpha   90.00
_cell.angle_beta   90.00
_cell.angle_gamma   90.00
#
_symmetry.space_group_name_H-M   'P 1'
#
loop_
_entity.id
_entity.type
_entity.pdbx_description
1 polymer ?
#
loop_
_entity_poly.entity_id
_entity_poly.type
_entity_poly.pdbx_seq_one_letter_code
_entity_poly.pdbx_strand_id
1 'polypeptide(L)'
;MQGNDKLTDGLVPHLRLPQNMRDWHWAMQLNQAWALTAGITHHRSSAPRCAGTVVWQLNDMWPVVSWSVIDGDGRVKPAYWAMSHAFAPRLVTVQPVAGGGLEVRVVNDTDEVLSGELRLRR
;
A
#
# COMPACT_ATOMS: atom_id res chain seq x y z
N MET A 1 1.15 -18.32 17.41
CA MET A 1 0.41 -19.18 16.44
C MET A 1 -0.91 -18.56 15.94
N GLN A 2 -1.13 -17.24 16.01
CA GLN A 2 -2.41 -16.58 15.64
C GLN A 2 -2.31 -15.79 14.31
N GLY A 3 -1.52 -16.28 13.35
CA GLY A 3 -1.24 -15.53 12.11
C GLY A 3 -2.50 -15.31 11.25
N ASN A 4 -3.31 -16.35 11.13
CA ASN A 4 -4.54 -16.31 10.33
C ASN A 4 -5.62 -15.42 10.97
N ASP A 5 -5.67 -15.39 12.30
CA ASP A 5 -6.61 -14.53 13.04
C ASP A 5 -6.28 -13.06 12.75
N LYS A 6 -4.99 -12.68 12.85
CA LYS A 6 -4.53 -11.32 12.50
C LYS A 6 -4.82 -10.93 11.07
N LEU A 7 -4.66 -11.85 10.12
CA LEU A 7 -4.99 -11.60 8.72
C LEU A 7 -6.49 -11.32 8.55
N THR A 8 -7.34 -12.06 9.25
CA THR A 8 -8.79 -11.89 9.23
C THR A 8 -9.20 -10.57 9.89
N ASP A 9 -8.65 -10.28 11.07
CA ASP A 9 -8.90 -9.04 11.81
C ASP A 9 -8.49 -7.79 11.00
N GLY A 10 -7.38 -7.88 10.25
CA GLY A 10 -6.95 -6.81 9.36
C GLY A 10 -7.75 -6.70 8.06
N LEU A 11 -8.48 -7.74 7.66
CA LEU A 11 -9.26 -7.76 6.42
C LEU A 11 -10.66 -7.18 6.62
N VAL A 12 -11.36 -7.62 7.66
CA VAL A 12 -12.80 -7.38 7.88
C VAL A 12 -13.18 -5.89 7.95
N PRO A 13 -12.33 -4.96 8.45
CA PRO A 13 -12.63 -3.53 8.39
C PRO A 13 -12.71 -2.94 6.97
N HIS A 14 -12.16 -3.63 5.97
CA HIS A 14 -11.98 -3.09 4.61
C HIS A 14 -12.67 -3.93 3.53
N LEU A 15 -12.76 -5.25 3.73
CA LEU A 15 -13.26 -6.21 2.76
C LEU A 15 -14.18 -7.22 3.43
N ARG A 16 -15.10 -7.78 2.65
CA ARG A 16 -16.00 -8.85 3.12
C ARG A 16 -15.20 -10.12 3.38
N LEU A 17 -15.64 -10.90 4.39
CA LEU A 17 -15.04 -12.19 4.67
C LEU A 17 -15.25 -13.15 3.47
N PRO A 18 -14.17 -13.69 2.88
CA PRO A 18 -14.24 -14.59 1.74
C PRO A 18 -14.75 -15.98 2.16
N GLN A 19 -15.48 -16.64 1.26
CA GLN A 19 -16.14 -17.93 1.54
C GLN A 19 -15.35 -19.15 1.04
N ASN A 20 -14.34 -18.94 0.21
CA ASN A 20 -13.51 -20.01 -0.34
C ASN A 20 -12.03 -19.56 -0.41
N MET A 21 -11.14 -20.54 -0.58
CA MET A 21 -9.68 -20.30 -0.53
C MET A 21 -9.18 -19.38 -1.65
N ARG A 22 -9.75 -19.48 -2.86
CA ARG A 22 -9.35 -18.63 -3.99
C ARG A 22 -9.63 -17.16 -3.69
N ASP A 23 -10.84 -16.87 -3.23
CA ASP A 23 -11.26 -15.53 -2.85
C ASP A 23 -10.49 -15.05 -1.62
N TRP A 24 -10.14 -15.95 -0.71
CA TRP A 24 -9.29 -15.65 0.44
C TRP A 24 -7.90 -15.16 0.03
N HIS A 25 -7.22 -15.89 -0.86
CA HIS A 25 -5.91 -15.46 -1.37
C HIS A 25 -5.97 -14.09 -2.06
N TRP A 26 -7.00 -13.88 -2.88
CA TRP A 26 -7.18 -12.61 -3.57
C TRP A 26 -7.45 -11.47 -2.59
N ALA A 27 -8.37 -11.66 -1.65
CA ALA A 27 -8.75 -10.63 -0.68
C ALA A 27 -7.59 -10.25 0.24
N MET A 28 -6.79 -11.23 0.69
CA MET A 28 -5.61 -10.97 1.51
C MET A 28 -4.53 -10.20 0.75
N GLN A 29 -4.29 -10.54 -0.52
CA GLN A 29 -3.32 -9.81 -1.35
C GLN A 29 -3.79 -8.40 -1.69
N LEU A 30 -5.09 -8.20 -1.92
CA LEU A 30 -5.66 -6.87 -2.11
C LEU A 30 -5.53 -6.02 -0.85
N ASN A 31 -5.85 -6.59 0.32
CA ASN A 31 -5.73 -5.90 1.59
C ASN A 31 -4.28 -5.47 1.88
N GLN A 32 -3.32 -6.35 1.61
CA GLN A 32 -1.89 -6.03 1.70
C GLN A 32 -1.52 -4.87 0.77
N ALA A 33 -1.98 -4.88 -0.48
CA ALA A 33 -1.72 -3.81 -1.44
C ALA A 33 -2.28 -2.46 -0.99
N TRP A 34 -3.50 -2.43 -0.42
CA TRP A 34 -4.10 -1.23 0.14
C TRP A 34 -3.34 -0.72 1.37
N ALA A 35 -2.99 -1.61 2.29
CA ALA A 35 -2.25 -1.25 3.49
C ALA A 35 -0.87 -0.64 3.15
N LEU A 36 -0.13 -1.26 2.23
CA LEU A 36 1.15 -0.71 1.76
C LEU A 36 0.98 0.63 1.04
N THR A 37 -0.04 0.77 0.17
CA THR A 37 -0.32 2.03 -0.51
C THR A 37 -0.62 3.14 0.50
N ALA A 38 -1.46 2.88 1.50
CA ALA A 38 -1.78 3.85 2.54
C ALA A 38 -0.52 4.26 3.33
N GLY A 39 0.28 3.30 3.79
CA GLY A 39 1.50 3.58 4.55
C GLY A 39 2.56 4.34 3.74
N ILE A 40 2.88 3.87 2.53
CA ILE A 40 3.90 4.49 1.66
C ILE A 40 3.49 5.91 1.28
N THR A 41 2.25 6.10 0.84
CA THR A 41 1.77 7.42 0.41
C THR A 41 1.73 8.40 1.59
N HIS A 42 1.32 7.95 2.79
CA HIS A 42 1.33 8.77 4.00
C HIS A 42 2.74 9.24 4.37
N HIS A 43 3.70 8.31 4.43
CA HIS A 43 5.10 8.62 4.72
C HIS A 43 5.68 9.63 3.72
N ARG A 44 5.53 9.38 2.42
CA ARG A 44 6.04 10.28 1.37
C ARG A 44 5.41 11.67 1.45
N SER A 45 4.11 11.70 1.72
CA SER A 45 3.38 12.96 1.86
C SER A 45 3.78 13.76 3.10
N SER A 46 4.45 13.14 4.06
CA SER A 46 4.92 13.73 5.31
C SER A 46 6.35 14.29 5.21
N ALA A 47 6.96 14.31 4.03
CA ALA A 47 8.24 15.01 3.83
C ALA A 47 8.13 16.50 4.24
N PRO A 48 9.19 17.10 4.82
CA PRO A 48 10.49 16.49 5.15
C PRO A 48 10.53 15.76 6.51
N ARG A 49 9.40 15.68 7.24
CA ARG A 49 9.35 15.02 8.56
C ARG A 49 9.64 13.53 8.48
N CYS A 50 9.13 12.88 7.43
CA CYS A 50 9.47 11.50 7.08
C CYS A 50 10.22 11.50 5.75
N ALA A 51 11.44 10.97 5.74
CA ALA A 51 12.35 11.00 4.59
C ALA A 51 12.61 9.61 3.97
N GLY A 52 11.87 8.59 4.39
CA GLY A 52 12.07 7.23 3.86
C GLY A 52 11.04 6.23 4.34
N THR A 53 10.77 5.23 3.49
CA THR A 53 9.89 4.10 3.78
C THR A 53 10.57 2.82 3.37
N VAL A 54 10.81 1.92 4.32
CA VAL A 54 11.34 0.57 4.07
C VAL A 54 10.24 -0.43 4.31
N VAL A 55 9.86 -1.18 3.27
CA VAL A 55 8.76 -2.14 3.33
C VAL A 55 9.25 -3.49 3.84
N TRP A 56 8.59 -4.02 4.87
CA TRP A 56 8.70 -5.42 5.25
C TRP A 56 7.59 -6.21 4.53
N GLN A 57 7.89 -7.12 3.60
CA GLN A 57 9.21 -7.57 3.11
C GLN A 57 9.20 -7.73 1.59
N LEU A 58 10.38 -7.84 0.97
CA LEU A 58 10.49 -7.97 -0.48
C LEU A 58 10.08 -9.36 -0.96
N ASN A 59 10.81 -10.40 -0.54
CA ASN A 59 10.68 -11.76 -1.05
C ASN A 59 10.51 -12.81 0.05
N ASP A 60 10.11 -14.01 -0.35
CA ASP A 60 10.24 -15.22 0.47
C ASP A 60 11.39 -16.11 -0.03
N MET A 61 11.79 -17.06 0.83
CA MET A 61 12.77 -18.10 0.49
C MET A 61 12.14 -19.50 0.30
N TRP A 62 10.82 -19.63 0.50
CA TRP A 62 10.06 -20.87 0.41
C TRP A 62 8.55 -20.57 0.32
N PRO A 63 7.68 -21.53 -0.05
CA PRO A 63 6.24 -21.32 -0.13
C PRO A 63 5.63 -21.11 1.26
N VAL A 64 5.19 -19.88 1.56
CA VAL A 64 4.64 -19.50 2.87
C VAL A 64 3.67 -18.33 2.74
N VAL A 65 2.76 -18.20 3.72
CA VAL A 65 2.00 -16.95 3.92
C VAL A 65 2.86 -15.98 4.71
N SER A 66 3.24 -14.87 4.09
CA SER A 66 4.12 -13.86 4.68
C SER A 66 3.77 -12.45 4.18
N TRP A 67 4.58 -11.47 4.60
CA TRP A 67 4.49 -10.07 4.16
C TRP A 67 5.20 -9.79 2.83
N SER A 68 5.72 -10.81 2.15
CA SER A 68 6.46 -10.61 0.90
C SER A 68 5.58 -10.03 -0.19
N VAL A 69 6.18 -9.27 -1.10
CA VAL A 69 5.55 -8.82 -2.35
C VAL A 69 5.97 -9.66 -3.55
N ILE A 70 6.95 -10.55 -3.37
CA ILE A 70 7.40 -11.59 -4.31
C ILE A 70 7.42 -12.93 -3.55
N ASP A 71 6.70 -13.94 -4.04
CA ASP A 71 6.63 -15.24 -3.37
C ASP A 71 7.93 -16.07 -3.55
N GLY A 72 8.01 -17.23 -2.89
CA GLY A 72 9.19 -18.10 -2.91
C GLY A 72 9.51 -18.71 -4.28
N ASP A 73 8.56 -18.72 -5.22
CA ASP A 73 8.77 -19.15 -6.60
C ASP A 73 9.08 -17.95 -7.54
N GLY A 74 9.26 -16.75 -6.98
CA GLY A 74 9.55 -15.54 -7.73
C GLY A 74 8.33 -14.87 -8.36
N ARG A 75 7.10 -15.25 -8.00
CA ARG A 75 5.89 -14.62 -8.55
C ARG A 75 5.60 -13.29 -7.87
N VAL A 76 5.38 -12.25 -8.67
CA VAL A 76 5.01 -10.92 -8.20
C VAL A 76 3.56 -10.90 -7.70
N LYS A 77 3.34 -10.39 -6.49
CA LYS A 77 2.01 -10.20 -5.91
C LYS A 77 1.44 -8.82 -6.30
N PRO A 78 0.11 -8.60 -6.25
CA PRO A 78 -0.51 -7.28 -6.48
C PRO A 78 0.11 -6.15 -5.67
N ALA A 79 0.56 -6.44 -4.45
CA ALA A 79 1.26 -5.52 -3.57
C ALA A 79 2.54 -4.93 -4.19
N TYR A 80 3.27 -5.69 -5.02
CA TYR A 80 4.45 -5.19 -5.74
C TYR A 80 4.10 -4.06 -6.72
N TRP A 81 3.02 -4.25 -7.48
CA TRP A 81 2.54 -3.25 -8.43
C TRP A 81 1.99 -2.03 -7.71
N ALA A 82 1.19 -2.22 -6.66
CA ALA A 82 0.69 -1.14 -5.83
C ALA A 82 1.84 -0.31 -5.22
N MET A 83 2.89 -0.97 -4.74
CA MET A 83 4.12 -0.34 -4.26
C MET A 83 4.84 0.44 -5.37
N SER A 84 4.93 -0.12 -6.58
CA SER A 84 5.55 0.55 -7.74
C SER A 84 4.82 1.86 -8.09
N HIS A 85 3.48 1.88 -8.02
CA HIS A 85 2.70 3.11 -8.17
C HIS A 85 2.90 4.07 -6.99
N ALA A 86 2.90 3.57 -5.76
CA ALA A 86 3.07 4.39 -4.56
C ALA A 86 4.45 5.04 -4.43
N PHE A 87 5.48 4.43 -5.04
CA PHE A 87 6.85 4.97 -5.14
C PHE A 87 7.14 5.71 -6.45
N ALA A 88 6.14 5.97 -7.29
CA ALA A 88 6.34 6.77 -8.50
C ALA A 88 7.01 8.13 -8.16
N PRO A 89 7.98 8.62 -8.95
CA PRO A 89 8.73 9.85 -8.62
C PRO A 89 7.85 11.06 -8.34
N ARG A 90 6.68 11.12 -8.99
CA ARG A 90 5.62 12.10 -8.73
C ARG A 90 4.36 11.38 -8.29
N LEU A 91 3.74 11.87 -7.23
CA LEU A 91 2.56 11.26 -6.62
C LEU A 91 1.57 12.34 -6.20
N VAL A 92 0.30 12.15 -6.55
CA VAL A 92 -0.81 12.89 -5.96
C VAL A 92 -1.56 11.93 -5.05
N THR A 93 -1.77 12.32 -3.80
CA THR A 93 -2.43 11.47 -2.80
C THR A 93 -3.38 12.29 -1.93
N VAL A 94 -4.45 11.64 -1.47
CA VAL A 94 -5.41 12.24 -0.53
C VAL A 94 -5.10 11.72 0.86
N GLN A 95 -4.89 12.63 1.81
CA GLN A 95 -4.45 12.31 3.16
C GLN A 95 -5.43 12.84 4.20
N PRO A 96 -5.66 12.11 5.30
CA PRO A 96 -6.44 12.62 6.42
C PRO A 96 -5.63 13.69 7.18
N VAL A 97 -6.33 14.73 7.65
CA VAL A 97 -5.73 15.80 8.47
C VAL A 97 -6.10 15.63 9.94
N ALA A 98 -5.18 16.03 10.82
CA ALA A 98 -5.45 16.09 12.25
C ALA A 98 -6.59 17.09 12.51
N GLY A 99 -7.62 16.67 13.22
CA GLY A 99 -8.85 17.47 13.42
C GLY A 99 -9.97 17.18 12.41
N GLY A 100 -9.74 16.29 11.44
CA GLY A 100 -10.74 15.83 10.48
C GLY A 100 -10.58 16.45 9.09
N GLY A 101 -11.24 15.84 8.12
CA GLY A 101 -11.18 16.24 6.71
C GLY A 101 -10.08 15.53 5.91
N LEU A 102 -9.94 15.93 4.66
CA LEU A 102 -9.00 15.38 3.69
C LEU A 102 -8.25 16.53 3.00
N GLU A 103 -6.98 16.31 2.70
CA GLU A 103 -6.15 17.21 1.90
C GLU A 103 -5.54 16.47 0.72
N VAL A 104 -5.34 17.18 -0.40
CA VAL A 104 -4.55 16.65 -1.51
C VAL A 104 -3.10 17.05 -1.30
N ARG A 105 -2.21 16.06 -1.24
CA ARG A 105 -0.76 16.26 -1.21
C ARG A 105 -0.15 15.87 -2.54
N VAL A 106 0.76 16.70 -3.02
CA VAL A 106 1.55 16.47 -4.22
C VAL A 106 3.00 16.26 -3.80
N VAL A 107 3.55 15.10 -4.13
CA VAL A 107 4.93 14.72 -3.87
C VAL A 107 5.68 14.76 -5.20
N ASN A 108 6.87 15.38 -5.19
CA ASN A 108 7.77 15.45 -6.32
C ASN A 108 9.19 15.14 -5.86
N ASP A 109 9.63 13.91 -6.09
CA ASP A 109 10.98 13.43 -5.74
C ASP A 109 11.97 13.64 -6.91
N THR A 110 11.64 14.52 -7.86
CA THR A 110 12.52 14.92 -8.97
C THR A 110 13.07 16.32 -8.76
N ASP A 111 14.15 16.65 -9.45
CA ASP A 111 14.75 17.99 -9.50
C ASP A 111 14.04 18.93 -10.50
N GLU A 112 13.05 18.43 -11.22
CA GLU A 112 12.25 19.18 -12.17
C GLU A 112 11.01 19.83 -11.52
N VAL A 113 10.64 21.04 -11.96
CA VAL A 113 9.41 21.71 -11.53
C VAL A 113 8.18 20.95 -12.03
N LEU A 114 7.29 20.59 -11.12
CA LEU A 114 5.98 20.03 -11.46
C LEU A 114 4.93 21.15 -11.57
N SER A 115 4.38 21.34 -12.78
CA SER A 115 3.30 22.29 -13.05
C SER A 115 2.18 21.62 -13.85
N GLY A 116 0.94 22.06 -13.66
CA GLY A 116 -0.24 21.51 -14.35
C GLY A 116 -1.57 21.82 -13.66
N GLU A 117 -2.63 21.21 -14.17
CA GLU A 117 -3.99 21.32 -13.61
C GLU A 117 -4.30 20.10 -12.72
N LEU A 118 -4.78 20.34 -11.50
CA LEU A 118 -5.31 19.29 -10.62
C LEU A 118 -6.84 19.27 -10.70
N ARG A 119 -7.41 18.12 -11.09
CA ARG A 119 -8.87 17.92 -11.14
C ARG A 119 -9.31 16.97 -10.04
N LEU A 120 -10.17 17.46 -9.15
CA LEU A 120 -10.81 16.63 -8.12
C LEU A 120 -12.22 16.22 -8.59
N ARG A 121 -12.57 14.96 -8.37
CA ARG A 121 -13.90 14.41 -8.65
C ARG A 121 -14.33 13.53 -7.49
N ARG A 122 -15.65 13.44 -7.27
CA ARG A 122 -16.27 12.56 -6.28
C ARG A 122 -16.76 11.28 -6.93
#